data_AF-A0A3D4PLW6-F1
#
_entry.id   AF-A0A3D4PLW6-F1
#
_cell.length_a   1.000
_cell.length_b   1.000
_cell.length_c   1.000
_cell.angle_alpha   90.00
_cell.angle_beta   90.00
_cell.angle_gamma   90.00
#
_symmetry.space_group_name_H-M   'P 1'
#
loop_
_entity.id
_entity.type
_entity.pdbx_description
1 polymer ?
#
loop_
_entity_poly.entity_id
_entity_poly.type
_entity_poly.pdbx_seq_one_letter_code
_entity_poly.pdbx_strand_id
1 'polypeptide(L)'
;MLNSRLLTIAVAGSCLLLSTNLNAQVLVPTDEDSPAVAPATQGNAPPATNNNAPPASSTTLVPGNNGYDETAPPPAAEAGGLFEAPEGLSLDPMCLFCCVGYRPPVAYTYDQSMLLSLACYRAGYISDALVLAKHAQTFREDAGNLYVIAYCQLALGQTSEAEATIGNMVSALQNGYPGGIANYKERLNGPIGIAINAVEKHLFLSLSRNN
;
A
#
# COMPACT_ATOMS: atom_id res chain seq x y z
N MET A 1 19.33 -23.06 27.64
CA MET A 1 19.29 -22.83 26.18
C MET A 1 18.58 -24.00 25.45
N LEU A 2 17.29 -24.22 25.70
CA LEU A 2 16.53 -25.32 25.06
C LEU A 2 15.15 -24.91 24.47
N ASN A 3 14.75 -23.63 24.54
CA ASN A 3 13.39 -23.23 24.19
C ASN A 3 13.19 -22.74 22.74
N SER A 4 14.25 -22.64 21.93
CA SER A 4 14.15 -22.06 20.58
C SER A 4 13.67 -23.06 19.50
N ARG A 5 13.82 -24.37 19.72
CA ARG A 5 13.52 -25.39 18.68
C ARG A 5 12.09 -25.92 18.67
N LEU A 6 11.30 -25.69 19.72
CA LEU A 6 9.89 -26.09 19.76
C LEU A 6 8.97 -25.07 19.06
N LEU A 7 9.39 -23.82 18.93
CA LEU A 7 8.58 -22.75 18.33
C LEU A 7 8.49 -22.87 16.79
N THR A 8 9.52 -23.41 16.15
CA THR A 8 9.55 -23.60 14.69
C THR A 8 8.54 -24.64 14.19
N ILE A 9 8.17 -25.62 15.03
CA ILE A 9 7.28 -26.72 14.61
C ILE A 9 5.80 -26.30 14.64
N ALA A 10 5.40 -25.40 15.55
CA ALA A 10 4.00 -24.97 15.68
C ALA A 10 3.56 -24.00 14.57
N VAL A 11 4.46 -23.14 14.08
CA VAL A 11 4.15 -22.18 13.00
C VAL A 11 4.14 -22.86 11.63
N ALA A 12 5.03 -23.84 11.41
CA ALA A 12 5.07 -24.63 10.17
C ALA A 12 3.79 -25.47 9.98
N GLY A 13 3.20 -26.00 11.06
CA GLY A 13 1.98 -26.81 11.00
C GLY A 13 0.72 -26.05 10.56
N SER A 14 0.66 -24.74 10.80
CA SER A 14 -0.51 -23.92 10.40
C SER A 14 -0.41 -23.39 8.96
N CYS A 15 0.80 -23.28 8.39
CA CYS A 15 0.97 -22.88 6.99
C CYS A 15 0.71 -24.01 5.99
N LEU A 16 0.91 -25.28 6.38
CA LEU A 16 0.75 -26.44 5.49
C LEU A 16 -0.72 -26.78 5.17
N LEU A 17 -1.70 -26.22 5.87
CA LEU A 17 -3.12 -26.47 5.64
C LEU A 17 -3.82 -25.46 4.71
N LEU A 18 -3.18 -24.35 4.34
CA LEU A 18 -3.77 -23.38 3.40
C LEU A 18 -3.46 -23.66 1.92
N SER A 19 -2.56 -24.60 1.62
CA SER A 19 -2.06 -24.83 0.26
C SER A 19 -2.96 -25.72 -0.62
N THR A 20 -4.18 -26.07 -0.20
CA THR A 20 -5.05 -26.99 -0.95
C THR A 20 -6.51 -26.52 -1.00
N ASN A 21 -6.81 -25.50 -1.82
CA ASN A 21 -8.07 -25.34 -2.60
C ASN A 21 -8.35 -23.88 -2.96
N LEU A 22 -7.62 -23.32 -3.92
CA LEU A 22 -8.12 -22.19 -4.71
C LEU A 22 -7.99 -22.53 -6.20
N ASN A 23 -8.72 -23.56 -6.63
CA ASN A 23 -8.96 -23.80 -8.04
C ASN A 23 -10.38 -24.34 -8.23
N ALA A 24 -11.36 -23.45 -8.06
CA ALA A 24 -12.75 -23.72 -8.44
C ALA A 24 -13.12 -22.76 -9.57
N GLN A 25 -13.38 -23.37 -10.71
CA GLN A 25 -13.69 -22.84 -12.02
C GLN A 25 -14.83 -21.80 -11.97
N VAL A 26 -14.62 -20.64 -12.60
CA VAL A 26 -15.75 -19.79 -13.03
C VAL A 26 -16.21 -20.31 -14.37
N LEU A 27 -17.31 -21.07 -14.31
CA LEU A 27 -18.11 -21.50 -15.44
C LEU A 27 -18.75 -20.25 -16.06
N VAL A 28 -18.45 -19.96 -17.33
CA VAL A 28 -19.12 -18.91 -18.12
C VAL A 28 -20.48 -19.45 -18.58
N PRO A 29 -21.60 -18.80 -18.25
CA PRO A 29 -22.84 -19.01 -19.00
C PRO A 29 -22.84 -18.08 -20.22
N THR A 30 -22.75 -18.70 -21.40
CA THR A 30 -23.20 -18.10 -22.67
C THR A 30 -24.71 -18.16 -22.71
N ASP A 31 -25.37 -17.01 -22.72
CA ASP A 31 -26.72 -16.90 -23.28
C ASP A 31 -26.79 -15.61 -24.11
N GLU A 32 -27.03 -15.84 -25.40
CA GLU A 32 -27.45 -14.86 -26.39
C GLU A 32 -28.88 -14.42 -26.05
N ASP A 33 -29.11 -13.10 -25.94
CA ASP A 33 -30.28 -12.50 -26.59
C ASP A 33 -30.08 -10.99 -26.76
N SER A 34 -30.09 -10.55 -28.02
CA SER A 34 -30.21 -9.14 -28.41
C SER A 34 -31.68 -8.85 -28.71
N PRO A 35 -32.16 -7.64 -28.41
CA PRO A 35 -32.62 -6.86 -29.56
C PRO A 35 -32.31 -5.35 -29.51
N ALA A 36 -32.00 -4.88 -30.72
CA ALA A 36 -32.45 -3.66 -31.38
C ALA A 36 -32.06 -2.25 -30.84
N VAL A 37 -31.22 -1.64 -31.67
CA VAL A 37 -30.87 -0.22 -31.89
C VAL A 37 -32.06 0.75 -31.94
N ALA A 38 -31.87 1.96 -31.39
CA ALA A 38 -32.42 3.23 -31.89
C ALA A 38 -31.61 4.45 -31.38
N PRO A 39 -31.66 5.63 -32.05
CA PRO A 39 -30.48 6.45 -32.33
C PRO A 39 -30.26 7.70 -31.45
N ALA A 40 -29.10 8.31 -31.71
CA ALA A 40 -28.48 9.49 -31.11
C ALA A 40 -29.36 10.72 -30.81
N THR A 41 -28.95 11.48 -29.78
CA THR A 41 -29.26 12.90 -29.66
C THR A 41 -27.99 13.67 -29.26
N GLN A 42 -27.57 14.55 -30.17
CA GLN A 42 -26.53 15.57 -30.00
C GLN A 42 -27.01 16.73 -29.10
N GLY A 43 -26.08 17.36 -28.40
CA GLY A 43 -26.22 18.67 -27.73
C GLY A 43 -25.73 18.60 -26.28
N ASN A 44 -24.82 19.41 -25.75
CA ASN A 44 -24.20 20.65 -26.20
C ASN A 44 -22.79 20.72 -25.59
N ALA A 45 -21.80 21.15 -26.39
CA ALA A 45 -20.52 21.60 -25.88
C ALA A 45 -20.65 23.02 -25.30
N PRO A 46 -20.05 23.34 -24.14
CA PRO A 46 -19.74 24.72 -23.78
C PRO A 46 -18.39 25.17 -24.39
N PRO A 47 -18.23 26.47 -24.67
CA PRO A 47 -17.25 27.00 -25.61
C PRO A 47 -15.84 27.10 -25.04
N ALA A 48 -14.86 27.02 -25.94
CA ALA A 48 -13.49 27.42 -25.72
C ALA A 48 -13.40 28.94 -25.51
N THR A 49 -12.78 29.36 -24.41
CA THR A 49 -12.20 30.70 -24.26
C THR A 49 -10.70 30.58 -24.09
N ASN A 50 -10.03 30.99 -25.16
CA ASN A 50 -8.60 31.27 -25.26
C ASN A 50 -8.25 32.56 -24.48
N ASN A 51 -6.95 32.74 -24.22
CA ASN A 51 -6.23 33.92 -23.74
C ASN A 51 -5.89 33.92 -22.24
N ASN A 52 -4.70 33.40 -21.91
CA ASN A 52 -3.69 34.13 -21.13
C ASN A 52 -2.35 33.36 -21.16
N ALA A 53 -1.57 33.63 -22.20
CA ALA A 53 -0.14 33.36 -22.22
C ALA A 53 0.60 34.39 -21.33
N PRO A 54 1.76 34.01 -20.74
CA PRO A 54 2.42 34.78 -19.69
C PRO A 54 3.18 36.00 -20.23
N PRO A 55 3.29 37.12 -19.49
CA PRO A 55 4.27 38.13 -19.82
C PRO A 55 5.68 37.65 -19.46
N ALA A 56 6.53 37.59 -20.48
CA ALA A 56 7.97 37.47 -20.35
C ALA A 56 8.54 38.71 -19.63
N SER A 57 9.37 38.47 -18.61
CA SER A 57 10.29 39.47 -18.10
C SER A 57 11.67 38.83 -17.99
N SER A 58 12.52 39.17 -18.95
CA SER A 58 13.95 38.97 -18.90
C SER A 58 14.57 39.95 -17.91
N THR A 59 15.30 39.45 -16.90
CA THR A 59 16.23 40.26 -16.11
C THR A 59 17.54 39.50 -15.93
N THR A 60 18.48 39.85 -16.81
CA THR A 60 19.91 40.13 -16.58
C THR A 60 20.64 39.45 -15.41
N LEU A 61 21.58 38.58 -15.79
CA LEU A 61 22.74 38.12 -15.01
C LEU A 61 23.71 39.27 -14.70
N VAL A 62 24.32 39.28 -13.49
CA VAL A 62 25.72 39.65 -13.16
C VAL A 62 25.93 39.52 -11.63
N PRO A 63 27.15 39.18 -11.13
CA PRO A 63 27.36 38.19 -10.08
C PRO A 63 27.70 38.80 -8.70
N GLY A 64 27.42 38.05 -7.64
CA GLY A 64 27.75 38.40 -6.26
C GLY A 64 28.32 37.21 -5.48
N ASN A 65 29.65 37.21 -5.34
CA ASN A 65 30.53 36.52 -4.39
C ASN A 65 29.95 35.47 -3.42
N ASN A 66 30.38 34.22 -3.67
CA ASN A 66 31.06 33.29 -2.76
C ASN A 66 31.01 33.62 -1.26
N GLY A 67 30.18 32.88 -0.54
CA GLY A 67 30.14 32.89 0.92
C GLY A 67 29.06 31.97 1.49
N TYR A 68 28.92 30.76 0.96
CA TYR A 68 28.22 29.69 1.64
C TYR A 68 29.15 28.48 1.62
N ASP A 69 29.71 28.26 2.81
CA ASP A 69 30.38 27.06 3.24
C ASP A 69 29.66 25.83 2.68
N GLU A 70 30.40 25.00 1.95
CA GLU A 70 29.95 23.70 1.43
C GLU A 70 29.85 22.74 2.62
N THR A 71 28.93 23.02 3.54
CA THR A 71 28.52 22.06 4.55
C THR A 71 27.52 21.14 3.87
N ALA A 72 28.03 19.94 3.55
CA ALA A 72 27.38 18.75 3.04
C ALA A 72 25.83 18.81 2.95
N PRO A 73 25.23 18.37 1.82
CA PRO A 73 23.78 18.21 1.76
C PRO A 73 23.33 17.37 2.97
N PRO A 74 22.23 17.77 3.66
CA PRO A 74 21.69 16.94 4.71
C PRO A 74 21.46 15.54 4.12
N PRO A 75 21.72 14.46 4.87
CA PRO A 75 21.46 13.12 4.36
C PRO A 75 20.01 13.10 3.89
N ALA A 76 19.82 12.81 2.60
CA ALA A 76 18.51 12.55 2.05
C ALA A 76 17.98 11.31 2.78
N ALA A 77 17.32 11.54 3.91
CA ALA A 77 16.43 10.54 4.47
C ALA A 77 15.45 10.23 3.35
N GLU A 78 15.31 8.95 3.04
CA GLU A 78 14.46 8.35 2.01
C GLU A 78 12.97 8.62 2.29
N ALA A 79 12.60 9.90 2.43
CA ALA A 79 11.23 10.34 2.45
C ALA A 79 10.72 10.12 1.02
N GLY A 80 9.86 9.11 0.84
CA GLY A 80 9.25 8.83 -0.44
C GLY A 80 8.66 10.13 -1.01
N GLY A 81 9.10 10.51 -2.20
CA GLY A 81 8.72 11.77 -2.82
C GLY A 81 7.20 11.89 -2.90
N LEU A 82 6.64 12.98 -2.36
CA LEU A 82 5.18 13.19 -2.33
C LEU A 82 4.55 13.21 -3.74
N PHE A 83 5.32 13.62 -4.74
CA PHE A 83 4.87 13.76 -6.13
C PHE A 83 5.45 12.70 -7.06
N GLU A 84 6.29 11.82 -6.52
CA GLU A 84 6.97 10.78 -7.28
C GLU A 84 6.27 9.45 -7.02
N ALA A 85 6.14 8.66 -8.09
CA ALA A 85 5.61 7.32 -7.94
C ALA A 85 6.60 6.47 -7.11
N PRO A 86 6.11 5.64 -6.17
CA PRO A 86 6.98 4.78 -5.39
C PRO A 86 7.80 3.85 -6.27
N GLU A 87 9.07 3.68 -5.93
CA GLU A 87 9.94 2.75 -6.64
C GLU A 87 9.52 1.30 -6.37
N GLY A 88 9.73 0.44 -7.37
CA GLY A 88 9.44 -1.00 -7.25
C GLY A 88 8.01 -1.41 -7.63
N LEU A 89 7.19 -0.51 -8.15
CA LEU A 89 5.94 -0.86 -8.81
C LEU A 89 6.20 -1.75 -10.04
N SER A 90 5.45 -2.85 -10.15
CA SER A 90 5.57 -3.81 -11.24
C SER A 90 4.93 -3.32 -12.54
N LEU A 91 3.94 -2.43 -12.42
CA LEU A 91 3.30 -1.74 -13.53
C LEU A 91 3.67 -0.27 -13.53
N ASP A 92 3.63 0.34 -14.72
CA ASP A 92 3.62 1.79 -14.83
C ASP A 92 2.46 2.36 -13.98
N PRO A 93 2.69 3.45 -13.21
CA PRO A 93 1.66 3.98 -12.31
C PRO A 93 0.35 4.30 -13.02
N MET A 94 0.39 4.85 -14.24
CA MET A 94 -0.83 5.17 -14.99
C MET A 94 -1.60 3.90 -15.37
N CYS A 95 -0.90 2.84 -15.74
CA CYS A 95 -1.50 1.53 -15.98
C CYS A 95 -2.13 0.96 -14.71
N LEU A 96 -1.43 1.03 -13.57
CA LEU A 96 -1.94 0.55 -12.30
C LEU A 96 -3.25 1.25 -11.91
N PHE A 97 -3.32 2.58 -12.03
CA PHE A 97 -4.53 3.36 -11.77
C PHE A 97 -5.70 2.95 -12.65
N CYS A 98 -5.46 2.75 -13.95
CA CYS A 98 -6.47 2.25 -14.88
C CYS A 98 -6.96 0.84 -14.48
N CYS A 99 -6.05 -0.06 -14.10
CA CYS A 99 -6.39 -1.43 -13.70
C CYS A 99 -7.23 -1.48 -12.42
N VAL A 100 -6.97 -0.60 -11.44
CA VAL A 100 -7.72 -0.58 -10.18
C VAL A 100 -8.97 0.33 -10.24
N GLY A 101 -9.21 1.02 -11.35
CA GLY A 101 -10.37 1.91 -11.53
C GLY A 101 -10.27 3.24 -10.78
N TYR A 102 -9.06 3.72 -10.50
CA TYR A 102 -8.81 5.00 -9.83
C TYR A 102 -8.27 6.04 -10.80
N ARG A 103 -8.51 7.32 -10.50
CA ARG A 103 -7.84 8.42 -11.20
C ARG A 103 -6.43 8.58 -10.63
N PRO A 104 -5.39 8.82 -11.47
CA PRO A 104 -4.06 9.15 -11.00
C PRO A 104 -4.10 10.35 -10.03
N PRO A 105 -3.49 10.23 -8.83
CA PRO A 105 -3.46 11.30 -7.86
C PRO A 105 -2.46 12.37 -8.30
N VAL A 106 -2.67 13.59 -7.81
CA VAL A 106 -1.68 14.67 -7.96
C VAL A 106 -0.47 14.41 -7.05
N ALA A 107 -0.68 13.72 -5.93
CA ALA A 107 0.35 13.40 -4.94
C ALA A 107 0.07 12.06 -4.23
N TYR A 108 1.12 11.32 -3.93
CA TYR A 108 1.11 10.09 -3.16
C TYR A 108 1.19 10.39 -1.66
N THR A 109 0.13 10.97 -1.11
CA THR A 109 -0.01 11.16 0.34
C THR A 109 -0.18 9.81 1.06
N TYR A 110 -0.08 9.81 2.40
CA TYR A 110 -0.42 8.64 3.22
C TYR A 110 -1.78 8.04 2.83
N ASP A 111 -2.85 8.86 2.83
CA ASP A 111 -4.22 8.37 2.58
C ASP A 111 -4.38 7.83 1.16
N GLN A 112 -3.80 8.51 0.16
CA GLN A 112 -3.86 8.06 -1.24
C GLN A 112 -3.11 6.74 -1.42
N SER A 113 -1.92 6.61 -0.81
CA SER A 113 -1.08 5.42 -0.91
C SER A 113 -1.74 4.23 -0.19
N MET A 114 -2.34 4.44 0.97
CA MET A 114 -3.10 3.41 1.69
C MET A 114 -4.35 2.98 0.92
N LEU A 115 -5.09 3.94 0.36
CA LEU A 115 -6.27 3.65 -0.45
C LEU A 115 -5.90 2.81 -1.68
N LEU A 116 -4.84 3.22 -2.38
CA LEU A 116 -4.37 2.56 -3.59
C LEU A 116 -3.79 1.18 -3.27
N SER A 117 -3.05 1.03 -2.16
CA SER A 117 -2.56 -0.26 -1.68
C SER A 117 -3.70 -1.27 -1.51
N LEU A 118 -4.79 -0.86 -0.85
CA LEU A 118 -5.96 -1.73 -0.67
C LEU A 118 -6.67 -2.05 -1.99
N ALA A 119 -6.71 -1.11 -2.92
CA ALA A 119 -7.28 -1.33 -4.26
C ALA A 119 -6.42 -2.35 -5.06
N CYS A 120 -5.10 -2.20 -5.04
CA CYS A 120 -4.16 -3.11 -5.66
C CYS A 120 -4.26 -4.51 -5.06
N TYR A 121 -4.35 -4.62 -3.74
CA TYR A 121 -4.53 -5.89 -3.05
C TYR A 121 -5.80 -6.60 -3.53
N ARG A 122 -6.94 -5.90 -3.58
CA ARG A 122 -8.22 -6.45 -4.03
C ARG A 122 -8.22 -6.87 -5.50
N ALA A 123 -7.43 -6.19 -6.33
CA ALA A 123 -7.25 -6.53 -7.74
C ALA A 123 -6.20 -7.63 -7.97
N GLY A 124 -5.53 -8.12 -6.93
CA GLY A 124 -4.52 -9.19 -7.01
C GLY A 124 -3.09 -8.71 -7.28
N TYR A 125 -2.84 -7.40 -7.34
CA TYR A 125 -1.51 -6.80 -7.49
C TYR A 125 -0.82 -6.68 -6.12
N ILE A 126 -0.50 -7.84 -5.51
CA ILE A 126 -0.05 -7.90 -4.11
C ILE A 126 1.34 -7.26 -3.91
N SER A 127 2.25 -7.38 -4.89
CA SER A 127 3.57 -6.73 -4.84
C SER A 127 3.46 -5.21 -4.84
N ASP A 128 2.60 -4.66 -5.71
CA ASP A 128 2.39 -3.22 -5.82
C ASP A 128 1.66 -2.68 -4.58
N ALA A 129 0.71 -3.45 -4.04
CA ALA A 129 0.06 -3.14 -2.79
C ALA A 129 1.08 -3.00 -1.63
N LEU A 130 2.06 -3.90 -1.56
CA LEU A 130 3.12 -3.84 -0.55
C LEU A 130 4.00 -2.59 -0.72
N VAL A 131 4.41 -2.28 -1.95
CA VAL A 131 5.21 -1.09 -2.26
C VAL A 131 4.48 0.19 -1.83
N LEU A 132 3.19 0.30 -2.16
CA LEU A 132 2.36 1.45 -1.80
C LEU A 132 2.15 1.57 -0.29
N ALA A 133 1.98 0.46 0.43
CA ALA A 133 1.86 0.47 1.89
C ALA A 133 3.19 0.89 2.56
N LYS A 134 4.33 0.38 2.06
CA LYS A 134 5.65 0.82 2.52
C LYS A 134 5.90 2.30 2.22
N HIS A 135 5.45 2.81 1.07
CA HIS A 135 5.50 4.26 0.80
C HIS A 135 4.64 5.05 1.79
N ALA A 136 3.44 4.59 2.13
CA ALA A 136 2.63 5.20 3.17
C ALA A 136 3.34 5.23 4.54
N GLN A 137 4.16 4.20 4.84
CA GLN A 137 4.94 4.12 6.08
C GLN A 137 5.95 5.26 6.22
N THR A 138 6.49 5.78 5.11
CA THR A 138 7.43 6.91 5.13
C THR A 138 6.81 8.19 5.70
N PHE A 139 5.47 8.33 5.64
CA PHE A 139 4.75 9.47 6.20
C PHE A 139 4.25 9.22 7.62
N ARG A 140 3.78 8.00 7.89
CA ARG A 140 3.22 7.62 9.18
C ARG A 140 3.38 6.12 9.43
N GLU A 141 4.04 5.82 10.54
CA GLU A 141 4.11 4.47 11.09
C GLU A 141 3.04 4.30 12.17
N ASP A 142 1.88 3.80 11.78
CA ASP A 142 0.79 3.45 12.69
C ASP A 142 0.40 1.98 12.54
N ALA A 143 -0.31 1.45 13.54
CA ALA A 143 -0.68 0.04 13.55
C ALA A 143 -1.57 -0.36 12.35
N GLY A 144 -2.37 0.57 11.82
CA GLY A 144 -3.21 0.32 10.66
C GLY A 144 -2.39 0.10 9.39
N ASN A 145 -1.39 0.94 9.12
CA ASN A 145 -0.48 0.77 8.01
C ASN A 145 0.37 -0.52 8.16
N LEU A 146 0.95 -0.74 9.34
CA LEU A 146 1.73 -1.95 9.63
C LEU A 146 0.89 -3.23 9.45
N TYR A 147 -0.40 -3.19 9.77
CA TYR A 147 -1.32 -4.30 9.50
C TYR A 147 -1.42 -4.62 8.00
N VAL A 148 -1.58 -3.60 7.14
CA VAL A 148 -1.67 -3.79 5.68
C VAL A 148 -0.35 -4.31 5.10
N ILE A 149 0.79 -3.80 5.58
CA ILE A 149 2.13 -4.28 5.18
C ILE A 149 2.29 -5.76 5.54
N ALA A 150 2.01 -6.14 6.79
CA ALA A 150 2.09 -7.53 7.26
C ALA A 150 1.16 -8.45 6.45
N TYR A 151 -0.04 -7.96 6.11
CA TYR A 151 -0.99 -8.69 5.28
C TYR A 151 -0.43 -9.00 3.89
N CYS A 152 0.16 -8.00 3.23
CA CYS A 152 0.75 -8.18 1.91
C CYS A 152 1.99 -9.09 1.96
N GLN A 153 2.85 -8.96 2.99
CA GLN A 153 4.01 -9.83 3.19
C GLN A 153 3.60 -11.29 3.35
N LEU A 154 2.57 -11.59 4.17
CA LEU A 154 2.05 -12.94 4.30
C LEU A 154 1.44 -13.47 3.00
N ALA A 155 0.72 -12.62 2.26
CA ALA A 155 0.17 -12.98 0.95
C ALA A 155 1.27 -13.34 -0.07
N LEU A 156 2.45 -12.73 0.04
CA LEU A 156 3.64 -13.03 -0.77
C LEU A 156 4.52 -14.17 -0.22
N GLY A 157 4.16 -14.77 0.92
CA GLY A 157 4.94 -15.82 1.57
C GLY A 157 6.17 -15.31 2.34
N GLN A 158 6.30 -14.00 2.56
CA GLN A 158 7.40 -13.36 3.30
C GLN A 158 7.16 -13.42 4.82
N THR A 159 7.11 -14.64 5.37
CA THR A 159 6.68 -14.88 6.76
C THR A 159 7.59 -14.26 7.81
N SER A 160 8.91 -14.30 7.62
CA SER A 160 9.86 -13.70 8.57
C SER A 160 9.75 -12.17 8.63
N GLU A 161 9.52 -11.52 7.49
CA GLU A 161 9.32 -10.06 7.47
C GLU A 161 7.97 -9.68 8.08
N ALA A 162 6.92 -10.45 7.77
CA ALA A 162 5.60 -10.25 8.34
C ALA A 162 5.61 -10.36 9.87
N GLU A 163 6.30 -11.34 10.45
CA GLU A 163 6.41 -11.46 11.91
C GLU A 163 7.05 -10.23 12.55
N ALA A 164 8.13 -9.71 11.95
CA ALA A 164 8.78 -8.49 12.40
C ALA A 164 7.83 -7.28 12.31
N THR A 165 7.13 -7.13 11.19
CA THR A 165 6.15 -6.05 11.00
C THR A 165 4.98 -6.15 11.98
N ILE A 166 4.50 -7.36 12.31
CA ILE A 166 3.46 -7.58 13.34
C ILE A 166 4.01 -7.20 14.73
N GLY A 167 5.28 -7.47 15.02
CA GLY A 167 5.93 -7.00 16.25
C GLY A 167 5.92 -5.48 16.37
N ASN A 168 6.27 -4.78 15.29
CA ASN A 168 6.19 -3.30 15.23
C ASN A 168 4.75 -2.82 15.38
N MET A 169 3.78 -3.51 14.76
CA MET A 169 2.35 -3.21 14.89
C MET A 169 1.87 -3.31 16.34
N VAL A 170 2.24 -4.38 17.05
CA VAL A 170 1.89 -4.55 18.47
C VAL A 170 2.50 -3.44 19.32
N SER A 171 3.74 -3.06 19.04
CA SER A 171 4.41 -1.95 19.72
C SER A 171 3.71 -0.62 19.45
N ALA A 172 3.30 -0.35 18.21
CA ALA A 172 2.52 0.84 17.85
C ALA A 172 1.16 0.89 18.57
N LEU A 173 0.49 -0.25 18.75
CA LEU A 173 -0.75 -0.35 19.52
C LEU A 173 -0.52 -0.04 21.01
N GLN A 174 0.53 -0.58 21.61
CA GLN A 174 0.89 -0.30 23.00
C GLN A 174 1.24 1.17 23.23
N ASN A 175 1.83 1.82 22.22
CA ASN A 175 2.18 3.24 22.25
C ASN A 175 1.00 4.17 21.91
N GLY A 176 -0.20 3.64 21.65
CA GLY A 176 -1.40 4.45 21.40
C GLY A 176 -1.52 5.01 19.97
N TYR A 177 -0.88 4.37 18.98
CA TYR A 177 -0.96 4.74 17.56
C TYR A 177 -1.77 3.71 16.73
N PRO A 178 -3.10 3.60 16.93
CA PRO A 178 -3.91 2.55 16.30
C PRO A 178 -4.10 2.71 14.79
N GLY A 179 -3.97 3.92 14.24
CA GLY A 179 -3.96 4.13 12.78
C GLY A 179 -5.20 3.65 12.02
N GLY A 180 -6.38 3.60 12.65
CA GLY A 180 -7.59 3.08 12.00
C GLY A 180 -7.56 1.57 11.73
N ILE A 181 -6.70 0.80 12.41
CA ILE A 181 -6.54 -0.65 12.25
C ILE A 181 -7.86 -1.43 12.23
N ALA A 182 -8.88 -1.00 12.99
CA ALA A 182 -10.20 -1.64 12.99
C ALA A 182 -10.86 -1.64 11.60
N ASN A 183 -10.77 -0.52 10.87
CA ASN A 183 -11.29 -0.40 9.51
C ASN A 183 -10.54 -1.32 8.55
N TYR A 184 -9.20 -1.39 8.66
CA TYR A 184 -8.41 -2.27 7.81
C TYR A 184 -8.65 -3.76 8.12
N LYS A 185 -8.82 -4.14 9.39
CA LYS A 185 -9.20 -5.51 9.78
C LYS A 185 -10.57 -5.92 9.22
N GLU A 186 -11.53 -5.00 9.18
CA GLU A 186 -12.84 -5.23 8.56
C GLU A 186 -12.73 -5.42 7.04
N ARG A 187 -11.98 -4.54 6.37
CA ARG A 187 -11.83 -4.56 4.90
C ARG A 187 -10.98 -5.72 4.39
N LEU A 188 -9.99 -6.16 5.17
CA LEU A 188 -9.09 -7.27 4.85
C LEU A 188 -9.47 -8.55 5.62
N ASN A 189 -10.76 -8.79 5.78
CA ASN A 189 -11.22 -10.02 6.42
C ASN A 189 -10.87 -11.24 5.56
N GLY A 190 -10.18 -12.23 6.15
CA GLY A 190 -9.77 -13.43 5.44
C GLY A 190 -8.80 -14.31 6.22
N PRO A 191 -8.36 -15.44 5.63
CA PRO A 191 -7.47 -16.39 6.29
C PRO A 191 -6.14 -15.78 6.76
N ILE A 192 -5.58 -14.84 5.98
CA ILE A 192 -4.37 -14.12 6.33
C ILE A 192 -4.61 -13.23 7.57
N GLY A 193 -5.76 -12.56 7.65
CA GLY A 193 -6.13 -11.77 8.82
C GLY A 193 -6.22 -12.62 10.10
N ILE A 194 -6.70 -13.86 10.00
CA ILE A 194 -6.71 -14.82 11.12
C ILE A 194 -5.28 -15.18 11.54
N ALA A 195 -4.38 -15.43 10.58
CA ALA A 195 -2.98 -15.73 10.85
C ALA A 195 -2.28 -14.56 11.57
N ILE A 196 -2.50 -13.32 11.12
CA ILE A 196 -1.98 -12.12 11.80
C ILE A 196 -2.48 -12.06 13.24
N ASN A 197 -3.79 -12.24 13.47
CA ASN A 197 -4.36 -12.19 14.81
C ASN A 197 -3.78 -13.29 15.73
N ALA A 198 -3.40 -14.45 15.19
CA ALA A 198 -2.76 -15.51 15.97
C ALA A 198 -1.33 -15.11 16.39
N VAL A 199 -0.55 -14.53 15.47
CA VAL A 199 0.81 -14.04 15.75
C VAL A 199 0.77 -12.85 16.72
N GLU A 200 -0.16 -11.90 16.50
CA GLU A 200 -0.40 -10.76 17.39
C GLU A 200 -0.64 -11.21 18.84
N LYS A 201 -1.53 -12.19 19.05
CA LYS A 201 -1.80 -12.77 20.39
C LYS A 201 -0.56 -13.42 21.00
N HIS A 202 0.21 -14.16 20.21
CA HIS A 202 1.43 -14.81 20.68
C HIS A 202 2.50 -13.80 21.12
N LEU A 203 2.69 -12.73 20.33
CA LEU A 203 3.63 -11.67 20.64
C LEU A 203 3.21 -10.87 21.88
N PHE A 204 1.91 -10.58 22.02
CA PHE A 204 1.39 -9.87 23.19
C PHE A 204 1.64 -10.64 24.49
N LEU A 205 1.41 -11.96 24.48
CA LEU A 205 1.70 -12.83 25.63
C LEU A 205 3.20 -12.91 25.95
N SER A 206 4.04 -12.92 24.93
CA SER A 206 5.50 -12.95 25.08
C SER A 206 6.02 -11.65 25.70
N LEU A 207 5.53 -10.50 25.25
CA LEU A 207 5.88 -9.19 25.79
C LEU A 207 5.43 -9.01 27.25
N SER A 208 4.23 -9.51 27.59
CA SER A 208 3.70 -9.44 28.96
C SER A 208 4.48 -10.28 29.98
N ARG A 209 5.29 -11.26 29.55
CA ARG A 209 6.10 -12.10 30.46
C ARG A 209 7.46 -11.50 30.79
N ASN A 210 7.90 -10.50 30.04
CA ASN A 210 9.23 -9.89 30.17
C ASN A 210 9.23 -8.58 30.96
N ASN A 211 8.05 -8.07 31.32
CA ASN A 211 7.85 -6.93 32.22
C ASN A 211 7.37 -7.43 33.59
#